data_AF-A0A139D182-F1
#
_entry.id   AF-A0A139D182-F1
#
_cell.length_a   1.000
_cell.length_b   1.000
_cell.length_c   1.000
_cell.angle_alpha   90.00
_cell.angle_beta   90.00
_cell.angle_gamma   90.00
#
_symmetry.space_group_name_H-M   'P 1'
#
loop_
_entity.id
_entity.type
_entity.pdbx_description
1 polymer ?
#
loop_
_entity_poly.entity_id
_entity_poly.type
_entity_poly.pdbx_seq_one_letter_code
_entity_poly.pdbx_strand_id
1 'polypeptide(L)' 'MLRKIKDDIYSVGVIDWHRKLFDELIPLPDGTSYNSYFIQGQEKNAIIDC' A
#
# COMPACT_ATOMS: atom_id res chain seq x y z
N MET A 1 -7.63 0.15 2.18
CA MET A 1 -7.94 0.87 3.45
C MET A 1 -7.26 2.24 3.40
N LEU A 2 -7.92 3.33 3.81
CA LEU A 2 -7.28 4.65 3.94
C LEU A 2 -6.81 4.81 5.39
N ARG A 3 -5.50 4.83 5.63
CA ARG A 3 -4.92 4.98 6.97
C ARG A 3 -4.08 6.24 7.04
N LYS A 4 -4.42 7.16 7.93
CA LYS A 4 -3.60 8.35 8.19
C LYS A 4 -2.26 7.94 8.83
N ILE A 5 -1.15 8.39 8.25
CA ILE A 5 0.20 8.26 8.81
C ILE A 5 0.58 9.55 9.53
N LYS A 6 0.38 10.68 8.85
CA LYS A 6 0.60 12.05 9.33
C LYS A 6 -0.48 12.94 8.73
N ASP A 7 -0.56 14.20 9.17
CA ASP A 7 -1.30 15.22 8.43
C ASP A 7 -0.91 15.17 6.95
N ASP A 8 -1.94 15.14 6.10
CA ASP A 8 -1.86 15.12 4.64
C ASP A 8 -1.16 13.91 3.99
N ILE A 9 -0.73 12.92 4.79
CA ILE A 9 -0.07 11.70 4.31
C ILE A 9 -0.86 10.47 4.74
N TYR A 10 -1.31 9.71 3.75
CA TYR A 10 -2.16 8.55 3.94
C TYR A 10 -1.54 7.32 3.29
N SER A 11 -1.46 6.22 4.05
CA SER A 11 -1.28 4.89 3.47
C SER A 11 -2.58 4.47 2.81
N VAL A 12 -2.46 4.05 1.55
CA VAL A 12 -3.52 3.44 0.77
C VAL A 12 -3.04 2.09 0.25
N GLY A 13 -3.97 1.25 -0.20
CA GLY A 13 -3.63 -0.09 -0.69
C GLY A 13 -4.49 -1.19 -0.09
N VAL A 14 -4.02 -2.43 -0.32
CA VAL A 14 -4.75 -3.67 -0.06
C VAL A 14 -3.83 -4.69 0.59
N ILE A 15 -4.37 -5.44 1.55
CA ILE A 15 -3.73 -6.62 2.10
C ILE A 15 -4.28 -7.84 1.37
N ASP A 16 -3.40 -8.64 0.77
CA ASP A 16 -3.72 -9.90 0.11
C ASP A 16 -3.27 -11.07 1.00
N TRP A 17 -4.18 -11.49 1.88
CA TRP A 17 -3.98 -12.64 2.78
C TRP A 17 -3.94 -13.98 2.04
N HIS A 18 -4.44 -14.03 0.80
CA HIS A 18 -4.55 -15.28 0.04
C HIS A 18 -3.34 -15.51 -0.86
N ARG A 19 -2.46 -14.53 -0.99
CA ARG A 19 -1.23 -14.70 -1.75
C ARG A 19 -0.34 -15.75 -1.08
N LYS A 20 -0.03 -16.82 -1.82
CA LYS A 20 0.80 -17.93 -1.32
C LYS A 20 2.26 -17.85 -1.76
N LEU A 21 2.56 -17.15 -2.85
CA LEU A 21 3.89 -17.07 -3.46
C LEU A 21 4.22 -15.65 -3.92
N PHE A 22 5.39 -15.15 -3.57
CA PHE A 22 6.01 -13.95 -4.12
C PHE A 22 6.90 -14.34 -5.30
N ASP A 23 6.75 -13.66 -6.44
CA ASP A 23 7.40 -13.99 -7.73
C ASP A 23 7.33 -15.48 -8.10
N GLU A 24 6.23 -16.13 -7.71
CA GLU A 24 5.98 -17.56 -7.93
C GLU A 24 7.04 -18.51 -7.33
N LEU A 25 7.96 -17.97 -6.52
CA LEU A 25 9.13 -18.69 -6.01
C LEU A 25 9.19 -18.74 -4.49
N ILE A 26 8.89 -17.62 -3.83
CA ILE A 26 9.10 -17.46 -2.38
C ILE A 26 7.76 -17.61 -1.66
N PRO A 27 7.61 -18.55 -0.71
CA PRO A 27 6.35 -18.73 0.01
C PRO A 27 6.01 -17.54 0.92
N LEU A 28 4.72 -17.21 0.98
CA LEU A 28 4.14 -16.16 1.82
C LEU A 28 3.13 -16.78 2.79
N PRO A 29 3.55 -17.24 3.99
CA PRO A 29 2.65 -17.90 4.94
C PRO A 29 1.53 -16.97 5.45
N ASP A 30 1.81 -15.67 5.52
CA ASP A 30 0.91 -14.65 6.07
C ASP A 30 0.34 -13.71 4.99
N GLY A 31 0.52 -14.04 3.71
CA GLY A 31 0.16 -13.17 2.58
C GLY A 31 1.12 -11.98 2.39
N THR A 32 0.64 -10.93 1.73
CA THR A 32 1.41 -9.72 1.45
C THR A 32 0.52 -8.47 1.44
N SER A 33 1.12 -7.30 1.33
CA SER A 33 0.42 -6.02 1.16
C SER A 33 0.93 -5.28 -0.07
N TYR A 34 0.01 -4.71 -0.84
CA TYR A 34 0.30 -3.76 -1.90
C TYR A 34 0.03 -2.37 -1.34
N ASN A 35 1.10 -1.64 -1.04
CA ASN A 35 1.04 -0.34 -0.39
C ASN A 35 1.29 0.76 -1.41
N SER A 36 0.47 1.80 -1.36
CA SER A 36 0.72 3.07 -2.03
C SER A 36 0.52 4.20 -1.02
N TYR A 37 0.98 5.39 -1.35
CA TYR A 37 0.86 6.55 -0.46
C TYR A 37 0.21 7.71 -1.18
N PHE A 38 -0.86 8.23 -0.59
CA PHE A 38 -1.50 9.44 -1.04
C PHE A 38 -0.95 10.62 -0.24
N ILE A 39 -0.38 11.59 -0.96
CA ILE A 39 0.08 12.86 -0.40
C ILE A 39 -0.86 13.95 -0.89
N GLN A 40 -1.58 14.54 0.04
CA GLN A 40 -2.45 15.68 -0.21
C GLN A 40 -1.62 16.96 -0.14
N GLY A 41 -1.29 17.57 -1.27
CA GLY A 41 -0.65 18.88 -1.29
C GLY A 41 -1.69 20.00 -1.31
N GLN A 42 -1.24 21.22 -1.04
CA GLN A 42 -2.11 22.40 -1.07
C GLN A 42 -2.52 22.77 -2.51
N GLU A 43 -1.61 22.58 -3.47
CA GLU A 43 -1.86 22.89 -4.90
C GLU A 43 -2.07 21.65 -5.76
N LYS A 44 -1.36 20.55 -5.44
CA LYS A 44 -1.38 19.30 -6.21
C LYS A 44 -1.31 18.11 -5.28
N ASN A 45 -1.95 17.03 -5.69
CA ASN A 45 -1.88 15.75 -5.00
C ASN A 45 -0.92 14.80 -5.71
N ALA A 46 -0.34 13.88 -4.96
CA ALA A 46 0.53 12.84 -5.49
C ALA A 46 0.11 11.45 -4.97
N ILE A 47 0.34 10.44 -5.79
CA ILE A 47 0.29 9.03 -5.42
C ILE A 47 1.68 8.45 -5.66
N ILE A 48 2.22 7.76 -4.66
CA ILE A 48 3.51 7.07 -4.72
C ILE A 48 3.28 5.57 -4.68
N ASP A 49 4.04 4.82 -5.48
CA ASP A 49 4.02 3.36 -5.60
C ASP A 49 2.62 2.81 -5.99
N CYS A 50 2.14 3.22 -7.17
CA CYS A 50 0.86 2.79 -7.74
C CYS A 50 0.88 1.40 -8.36
#